data_AF-A0A536YCC9-F1
#
_entry.id   AF-A0A536YCC9-F1
#
_cell.length_a   1.000
_cell.length_b   1.000
_cell.length_c   1.000
_cell.angle_alpha   90.00
_cell.angle_beta   90.00
_cell.angle_gamma   90.00
#
_symmetry.space_group_name_H-M   'P 1'
#
loop_
_entity.id
_entity.type
_entity.pdbx_description
1 polymer ?
#
loop_
_entity_poly.entity_id
_entity_poly.type
_entity_poly.pdbx_seq_one_letter_code
_entity_poly.pdbx_strand_id
1 'polypeptide(L)'
;MCGLRIYRLSARGTGCILRMRNKEQTMTLELKKGAVKLGPNQTLKVVDGQGSTVCAIEGSVWITEENQPKDIVLERGGCYRLRHRGVAIVNSLGGEAAVSFA
;
A
#
# COMPACT_ATOMS: atom_id res chain seq x y z
N MET A 1 13.90 7.44 15.91
CA MET A 1 12.75 6.54 15.67
C MET A 1 12.12 6.99 14.37
N CYS A 2 12.32 6.24 13.29
CA CYS A 2 11.87 6.63 11.94
C CYS A 2 10.41 6.19 11.78
N GLY A 3 9.47 7.13 11.71
CA GLY A 3 8.06 6.83 11.48
C GLY A 3 7.83 6.39 10.02
N LEU A 4 7.12 5.28 9.81
CA LEU A 4 6.74 4.86 8.47
C LEU A 4 5.71 5.84 7.90
N ARG A 5 6.03 6.45 6.75
CA ARG A 5 5.12 7.38 6.08
C ARG A 5 4.25 6.59 5.10
N ILE A 6 3.00 6.39 5.46
CA ILE A 6 2.02 5.67 4.63
C ILE A 6 0.95 6.65 4.14
N TYR A 7 0.72 6.64 2.83
CA TYR A 7 -0.30 7.46 2.18
C TYR A 7 -1.31 6.56 1.49
N ARG A 8 -2.59 6.85 1.65
CA ARG A 8 -3.65 6.15 0.93
C ARG A 8 -4.03 6.92 -0.33
N LEU A 9 -3.99 6.27 -1.48
CA LEU A 9 -4.45 6.84 -2.74
C LEU A 9 -5.94 6.50 -2.92
N SER A 10 -6.77 7.53 -3.10
CA SER A 10 -8.20 7.38 -3.35
C SER A 10 -8.47 7.51 -4.85
N ALA A 11 -8.86 6.43 -5.51
CA ALA A 11 -9.46 6.50 -6.85
C ALA A 11 -10.99 6.68 -6.70
N ARG A 12 -11.46 7.94 -6.69
CA ARG A 12 -12.89 8.23 -6.92
C ARG A 12 -13.04 8.66 -8.38
N GLY A 13 -13.70 7.84 -9.20
CA GLY A 13 -13.99 8.20 -10.58
C GLY A 13 -14.74 7.12 -11.36
N THR A 14 -16.07 7.14 -11.30
CA THR A 14 -16.95 6.41 -12.21
C THR A 14 -17.22 7.30 -13.42
N GLY A 15 -16.81 6.86 -14.63
CA GLY A 15 -17.37 7.33 -15.91
C GLY A 15 -16.82 8.62 -16.53
N CYS A 16 -16.58 8.52 -17.84
CA CYS A 16 -16.29 9.56 -18.85
C CYS A 16 -14.88 10.18 -18.87
N ILE A 17 -14.33 10.21 -20.09
CA ILE A 17 -13.08 10.89 -20.50
C ILE A 17 -13.22 12.37 -20.16
N LEU A 18 -12.78 12.75 -18.96
CA LEU A 18 -12.46 14.12 -18.61
C LEU A 18 -11.09 14.10 -17.94
N ARG A 19 -10.24 15.03 -18.36
CA ARG A 19 -8.89 15.28 -17.86
C ARG A 19 -8.93 15.46 -16.33
N MET A 20 -8.81 14.37 -15.59
CA MET A 20 -8.83 14.35 -14.13
C MET A 20 -7.51 14.96 -13.63
N ARG A 21 -7.56 16.21 -13.18
CA ARG A 21 -6.63 16.66 -12.12
C ARG A 21 -7.01 15.85 -10.88
N ASN A 22 -6.41 14.67 -10.75
CA ASN A 22 -6.49 13.89 -9.53
C ASN A 22 -5.87 14.76 -8.43
N LYS A 23 -6.69 15.39 -7.60
CA LYS A 23 -6.22 15.97 -6.35
C LYS A 23 -5.82 14.76 -5.53
N GLU A 24 -4.55 14.40 -5.57
CA GLU A 24 -3.95 13.50 -4.59
C GLU A 24 -4.24 14.14 -3.23
N GLN A 25 -5.35 13.72 -2.59
CA GLN A 25 -5.60 14.07 -1.20
C GLN A 25 -4.60 13.23 -0.42
N THR A 26 -3.43 13.81 -0.20
CA THR A 26 -2.34 13.22 0.56
C THR A 26 -2.79 13.09 2.01
N MET A 27 -3.42 11.96 2.32
CA MET A 27 -3.78 11.61 3.69
C MET A 27 -2.56 10.94 4.31
N THR A 28 -1.92 11.62 5.25
CA THR A 28 -0.78 11.09 6.00
C THR A 28 -1.32 10.24 7.14
N LEU A 29 -0.97 8.94 7.16
CA LEU A 29 -1.23 8.07 8.30
C LEU A 29 0.09 7.76 9.01
N GLU A 30 0.20 8.17 10.27
CA GLU A 30 1.25 7.71 11.18
C GLU A 30 0.75 6.49 11.95
N LEU A 31 1.23 5.29 11.58
CA LEU A 31 0.87 4.06 12.26
C LEU A 31 1.87 3.74 13.37
N LYS A 32 1.44 3.90 14.64
CA LYS A 32 2.24 3.48 15.82
C LYS A 32 2.15 1.97 16.10
N LYS A 33 1.02 1.34 15.75
CA LYS A 33 0.74 -0.11 15.74
C LYS A 33 -0.68 -0.31 15.18
N GLY A 34 -0.90 -1.30 14.31
CA GLY A 34 -2.23 -1.65 13.81
C GLY A 34 -2.26 -2.13 12.37
N ALA A 35 -3.43 -2.58 11.91
CA ALA A 35 -3.68 -2.96 10.53
C ALA A 35 -4.39 -1.83 9.76
N VAL A 36 -4.04 -1.66 8.50
CA VAL A 36 -4.66 -0.73 7.55
C VAL A 36 -5.61 -1.51 6.64
N LYS A 37 -6.91 -1.23 6.74
CA LYS A 37 -7.95 -1.86 5.91
C LYS A 37 -8.07 -1.21 4.54
N LEU A 38 -7.76 -1.92 3.48
CA LEU A 38 -7.87 -1.52 2.09
C LEU A 38 -9.22 -1.91 1.50
N GLY A 39 -9.94 -0.94 0.96
CA GLY A 39 -11.08 -1.21 0.08
C GLY A 39 -10.64 -1.80 -1.27
N PRO A 40 -11.56 -2.26 -2.12
CA PRO A 40 -11.22 -2.85 -3.40
C PRO A 40 -10.45 -1.87 -4.31
N ASN A 41 -9.39 -2.36 -4.95
CA ASN A 41 -8.44 -1.57 -5.76
C ASN A 41 -7.81 -0.37 -5.03
N GLN A 42 -7.80 -0.37 -3.70
CA GLN A 42 -7.20 0.72 -2.94
C GLN A 42 -5.70 0.54 -2.82
N THR A 43 -4.97 1.63 -3.04
CA THR A 43 -3.51 1.66 -2.97
C THR A 43 -3.02 2.41 -1.73
N LEU A 44 -1.99 1.86 -1.10
CA LEU A 44 -1.12 2.54 -0.17
C LEU A 44 0.24 2.80 -0.83
N LYS A 45 0.79 3.97 -0.53
CA LYS A 45 2.16 4.35 -0.84
C LYS A 45 2.93 4.37 0.49
N VAL A 46 3.94 3.53 0.60
CA VAL A 46 4.85 3.44 1.75
C VAL A 46 6.15 4.11 1.34
N VAL A 47 6.54 5.16 2.05
CA VAL A 47 7.73 5.95 1.75
C VAL A 47 8.81 5.65 2.77
N ASP A 48 10.03 5.37 2.30
CA ASP A 48 11.19 4.99 3.09
C ASP A 48 10.95 3.75 3.96
N GLY A 49 10.22 2.78 3.39
CA GLY A 49 9.80 1.57 4.10
C GLY A 49 10.87 0.48 4.26
N GLN A 50 12.10 0.71 3.77
CA GLN A 50 13.17 -0.30 3.77
C GLN A 50 13.35 -0.93 5.15
N GLY A 51 13.38 -2.26 5.18
CA GLY A 51 13.54 -3.05 6.40
C GLY A 51 12.23 -3.34 7.15
N SER A 52 11.14 -2.65 6.81
CA SER A 52 9.82 -2.91 7.41
C SER A 52 9.17 -4.15 6.81
N THR A 53 8.42 -4.87 7.64
CA THR A 53 7.69 -6.07 7.22
C THR A 53 6.22 -5.73 7.01
N VAL A 54 5.74 -5.99 5.80
CA VAL A 54 4.32 -5.89 5.44
C VAL A 54 3.72 -7.28 5.53
N CYS A 55 2.65 -7.44 6.31
CA CYS A 55 1.91 -8.70 6.40
C CYS A 55 0.46 -8.50 5.94
N ALA A 56 -0.02 -9.40 5.09
CA ALA A 56 -1.44 -9.47 4.71
C ALA A 56 -2.21 -10.20 5.82
N ILE A 57 -3.02 -9.45 6.58
CA ILE A 57 -3.84 -9.98 7.66
C ILE A 57 -5.16 -10.54 7.11
N GLU A 58 -5.74 -9.84 6.15
CA GLU A 58 -6.98 -10.21 5.46
C GLU A 58 -6.83 -9.96 3.95
N GLY A 59 -7.54 -10.74 3.14
CA GLY A 59 -7.48 -10.66 1.68
C GLY A 59 -6.09 -10.94 1.11
N SER A 60 -5.90 -10.54 -0.15
CA SER A 60 -4.62 -10.60 -0.82
C SER A 60 -4.17 -9.19 -1.22
N VAL A 61 -2.86 -8.97 -1.24
CA VAL A 61 -2.27 -7.70 -1.71
C VAL A 61 -1.15 -7.97 -2.70
N TRP A 62 -0.90 -7.00 -3.57
CA TRP A 62 0.29 -6.96 -4.38
C TRP A 62 1.15 -5.77 -3.97
N ILE A 63 2.46 -5.98 -4.02
CA ILE A 63 3.48 -5.04 -3.59
C ILE A 63 4.45 -4.82 -4.75
N THR A 64 4.64 -3.56 -5.12
CA THR A 64 5.68 -3.13 -6.07
C THR A 64 6.66 -2.24 -5.33
N GLU A 65 7.93 -2.64 -5.28
CA GLU A 65 9.00 -1.78 -4.76
C GLU A 65 9.67 -1.01 -5.89
N GLU A 66 10.02 0.24 -5.63
CA GLU A 66 10.93 0.96 -6.48
C GLU A 66 12.26 0.19 -6.61
N ASN A 67 12.81 0.15 -7.83
CA ASN A 67 14.01 -0.61 -8.17
C ASN A 67 13.88 -2.15 -8.06
N GLN A 68 12.65 -2.67 -7.96
CA GLN A 68 12.37 -4.10 -8.03
C GLN A 68 11.57 -4.42 -9.31
N PRO A 69 12.10 -5.27 -10.21
CA PRO A 69 11.43 -5.58 -11.48
C PRO A 69 10.27 -6.57 -11.35
N LYS A 70 10.06 -7.16 -10.18
CA LYS A 70 9.04 -8.19 -9.93
C LYS A 70 8.12 -7.74 -8.82
N ASP A 71 6.82 -7.76 -9.11
CA ASP A 71 5.80 -7.59 -8.10
C ASP A 71 5.76 -8.80 -7.17
N ILE A 72 5.41 -8.53 -5.91
CA ILE A 72 5.25 -9.53 -4.86
C ILE A 72 3.76 -9.63 -4.56
N VAL A 73 3.18 -10.82 -4.68
CA VAL A 73 1.81 -11.07 -4.24
C VAL A 73 1.85 -11.75 -2.88
N LEU A 74 1.11 -11.20 -1.92
CA LEU A 74 0.88 -11.79 -0.62
C LEU A 74 -0.57 -12.23 -0.52
N GLU A 75 -0.77 -13.53 -0.31
CA GLU A 75 -2.03 -14.06 0.17
C GLU A 75 -2.17 -13.82 1.68
N ARG A 76 -3.36 -14.06 2.21
CA ARG A 76 -3.65 -13.97 3.65
C ARG A 76 -2.62 -14.76 4.48
N GLY A 77 -2.06 -14.11 5.49
CA GLY A 77 -1.01 -14.66 6.36
C GLY A 77 0.40 -14.51 5.79
N GLY A 78 0.55 -14.15 4.51
CA GLY A 78 1.83 -13.88 3.88
C GLY A 78 2.45 -12.58 4.40
N CYS A 79 3.76 -12.61 4.59
CA CYS A 79 4.55 -11.45 4.97
C CYS A 79 5.73 -11.25 4.01
N TYR A 80 6.04 -9.99 3.74
CA TYR A 80 7.18 -9.59 2.94
C TYR A 80 7.93 -8.44 3.60
N ARG A 81 9.26 -8.55 3.63
CA ARG A 81 10.12 -7.46 4.11
C ARG A 81 10.57 -6.60 2.95
N LEU A 82 10.23 -5.32 2.99
CA LEU A 82 10.65 -4.32 2.01
C LEU A 82 12.18 -4.24 2.00
N ARG A 83 12.77 -4.40 0.82
CA ARG A 83 14.21 -4.52 0.63
C ARG A 83 14.83 -3.24 0.11
N HIS A 84 14.08 -2.46 -0.66
CA HIS A 84 14.61 -1.32 -1.38
C HIS A 84 14.25 0.00 -0.70
N ARG A 85 15.11 1.01 -0.88
CA ARG A 85 14.82 2.38 -0.46
C ARG A 85 13.87 3.03 -1.46
N GLY A 86 13.21 4.10 -1.04
CA GLY A 86 12.27 4.84 -1.86
C GLY A 86 10.83 4.44 -1.57
N VAL A 87 10.04 4.29 -2.63
CA VAL A 87 8.60 4.04 -2.51
C VAL A 87 8.26 2.57 -2.72
N ALA A 88 7.45 2.02 -1.82
CA ALA A 88 6.72 0.78 -2.07
C ALA A 88 5.23 1.07 -2.24
N ILE A 89 4.62 0.46 -3.25
CA ILE A 89 3.18 0.51 -3.51
C ILE A 89 2.58 -0.79 -3.00
N VAL A 90 1.55 -0.71 -2.17
CA VAL A 90 0.79 -1.86 -1.66
C VAL A 90 -0.66 -1.68 -2.07
N ASN A 91 -1.24 -2.59 -2.83
CA ASN A 91 -2.62 -2.48 -3.28
C ASN A 91 -3.39 -3.78 -3.05
N SER A 92 -4.68 -3.65 -2.75
CA SER A 92 -5.58 -4.77 -2.53
C SER A 92 -5.85 -5.54 -3.84
N LEU A 93 -5.58 -6.84 -3.85
CA LEU A 93 -5.81 -7.70 -5.00
C LEU A 93 -7.13 -8.46 -4.84
N GLY A 94 -8.06 -8.29 -5.78
CA GLY A 94 -9.28 -9.11 -5.89
C GLY A 94 -10.41 -8.79 -4.89
N GLY A 95 -10.24 -7.81 -4.01
CA GLY A 95 -11.28 -7.42 -3.04
C GLY A 95 -10.75 -6.52 -1.94
N GLU A 96 -11.43 -6.52 -0.79
CA GLU A 96 -10.93 -5.88 0.42
C GLU A 96 -9.72 -6.65 0.98
N ALA A 97 -8.79 -5.92 1.60
CA ALA A 97 -7.62 -6.50 2.24
C ALA A 97 -7.27 -5.74 3.52
N ALA A 98 -6.46 -6.31 4.40
CA ALA A 98 -5.91 -5.60 5.55
C ALA A 98 -4.43 -5.91 5.68
N VAL A 99 -3.59 -4.89 5.89
CA VAL A 99 -2.14 -5.05 6.03
C VAL A 99 -1.61 -4.45 7.32
N SER A 100 -0.66 -5.11 7.97
CA SER A 100 0.09 -4.56 9.10
C SER A 100 1.54 -4.28 8.73
N PHE A 101 2.14 -3.34 9.44
CA PHE A 101 3.56 -2.99 9.31
C PHE A 101 4.28 -3.24 10.64
N ALA A 102 5.45 -3.88 10.58
CA ALA A 102 6.32 -4.17 11.73
C ALA A 102 7.77 -3.81 11.45
#